data_AF-A0A8J7BNK2-F1
#
_entry.id   AF-A0A8J7BNK2-F1
#
_cell.length_a   1.000
_cell.length_b   1.000
_cell.length_c   1.000
_cell.angle_alpha   90.00
_cell.angle_beta   90.00
_cell.angle_gamma   90.00
#
_symmetry.space_group_name_H-M   'P 1'
#
loop_
_entity.id
_entity.type
_entity.pdbx_description
1 polymer ?
#
loop_
_entity_poly.entity_id
_entity_poly.type
_entity_poly.pdbx_seq_one_letter_code
_entity_poly.pdbx_strand_id
1 'polypeptide(L)'
;MSIGGNSSFLGAPQTDELGCPDGVGRFNHFQGGSIYWTPATGAQVIYGLIREKWASMGWETSFLGYPVTDELGCPDGVGRFNHFQGGSIYWTPQTGAQLIYGSIREKWASMGWETSFLGYPVTDELGCPDGVGRFNHFQGGSIYWTPNTGAHFVIGLIRDAWASQGWETGSLGYPRTDELVTEGTNGQGRHSIFEGGEIYWTPAGGTKVKLYQTNIEIWFSGFRCLDESNEWSGSDEPYMFLGVSTSGQAQTPHETGVISVDKGNVIRSATRLYSGVAEDVILAVVIRENDEGDPHAFSGAFRSILEMGNTALKVKTGASVPSNVVQLISNKLSELVGAGDDDVGRRAELLTKDNLIRMARQAESGDPVADFTWDLGSDSEGIYRLYFFVRKV
;
A
#
# COMPACT_ATOMS: atom_id res chain seq x y z
N MET A 1 30.47 -19.19 -25.62
CA MET A 1 30.72 -20.58 -26.10
C MET A 1 30.28 -20.66 -27.56
N SER A 2 30.91 -21.46 -28.44
CA SER A 2 30.37 -21.69 -29.79
C SER A 2 29.23 -22.70 -29.72
N ILE A 3 28.03 -22.32 -30.16
CA ILE A 3 26.79 -23.11 -30.00
C ILE A 3 26.46 -24.02 -31.18
N GLY A 4 27.33 -24.11 -32.20
CA GLY A 4 27.18 -25.07 -33.30
C GLY A 4 26.40 -24.57 -34.54
N GLY A 5 26.25 -23.25 -34.72
CA GLY A 5 25.70 -22.66 -35.96
C GLY A 5 24.25 -23.05 -36.28
N ASN A 6 23.91 -23.22 -37.57
CA ASN A 6 22.53 -23.51 -38.02
C ASN A 6 21.96 -24.85 -37.53
N SER A 7 22.82 -25.79 -37.11
CA SER A 7 22.41 -27.07 -36.50
C SER A 7 22.15 -26.96 -35.00
N SER A 8 22.32 -25.78 -34.41
CA SER A 8 22.03 -25.53 -33.00
C SER A 8 20.54 -25.40 -32.73
N PHE A 9 20.16 -25.43 -31.45
CA PHE A 9 18.80 -25.19 -31.01
C PHE A 9 18.25 -23.80 -31.36
N LEU A 10 19.12 -22.84 -31.74
CA LEU A 10 18.69 -21.52 -32.23
C LEU A 10 18.18 -21.55 -33.67
N GLY A 11 18.55 -22.55 -34.47
CA GLY A 11 18.20 -22.61 -35.88
C GLY A 11 18.84 -21.49 -36.72
N ALA A 12 18.19 -21.14 -37.83
CA ALA A 12 18.72 -20.14 -38.77
C ALA A 12 18.61 -18.70 -38.22
N PRO A 13 19.56 -17.81 -38.56
CA PRO A 13 19.44 -16.39 -38.25
C PRO A 13 18.25 -15.78 -38.99
N GLN A 14 17.48 -14.95 -38.29
CA GLN A 14 16.37 -14.16 -38.84
C GLN A 14 16.78 -12.72 -39.13
N THR A 15 17.87 -12.26 -38.54
CA THR A 15 18.47 -10.95 -38.80
C THR A 15 19.98 -11.08 -38.98
N ASP A 16 20.56 -10.11 -39.69
CA ASP A 16 21.99 -9.81 -39.57
C ASP A 16 22.31 -9.29 -38.17
N GLU A 17 23.60 -9.02 -37.91
CA GLU A 17 24.01 -8.33 -36.68
C GLU A 17 23.57 -6.87 -36.75
N LEU A 18 22.71 -6.49 -35.80
CA LEU A 18 22.16 -5.15 -35.69
C LEU A 18 22.69 -4.47 -34.42
N GLY A 19 22.77 -3.14 -34.44
CA GLY A 19 23.01 -2.36 -33.23
C GLY A 19 21.75 -2.31 -32.37
N CYS A 20 21.92 -2.40 -31.04
CA CYS A 20 20.82 -2.20 -30.11
C CYS A 20 20.37 -0.72 -30.12
N PRO A 21 19.05 -0.44 -30.01
CA PRO A 21 18.48 0.91 -29.94
C PRO A 21 19.14 1.88 -28.95
N ASP A 22 19.69 1.40 -27.84
CA ASP A 22 20.40 2.21 -26.84
C ASP A 22 21.82 2.65 -27.27
N GLY A 23 22.31 2.13 -28.40
CA GLY A 23 23.63 2.40 -28.95
C GLY A 23 24.81 1.69 -28.25
N VAL A 24 24.54 0.77 -27.31
CA VAL A 24 25.58 0.12 -26.50
C VAL A 24 25.96 -1.25 -27.06
N GLY A 25 24.96 -2.07 -27.35
CA GLY A 25 25.13 -3.48 -27.69
C GLY A 25 24.90 -3.79 -29.16
N ARG A 26 25.08 -5.07 -29.48
CA ARG A 26 24.72 -5.66 -30.77
C ARG A 26 23.90 -6.93 -30.56
N PHE A 27 23.06 -7.27 -31.52
CA PHE A 27 22.24 -8.47 -31.43
C PHE A 27 21.95 -9.12 -32.77
N ASN A 28 21.62 -10.40 -32.69
CA ASN A 28 21.04 -11.19 -33.77
C ASN A 28 19.83 -11.94 -33.24
N HIS A 29 18.75 -11.95 -34.02
CA HIS A 29 17.64 -12.86 -33.79
C HIS A 29 17.80 -14.13 -34.62
N PHE A 30 17.43 -15.25 -34.03
CA PHE A 30 17.39 -16.57 -34.62
C PHE A 30 16.00 -17.17 -34.42
N GLN A 31 15.65 -18.19 -35.21
CA GLN A 31 14.35 -18.87 -35.11
C GLN A 31 14.01 -19.31 -33.68
N GLY A 32 15.00 -19.81 -32.94
CA GLY A 32 14.84 -20.35 -31.59
C GLY A 32 15.33 -19.44 -30.47
N GLY A 33 15.83 -18.24 -30.75
CA GLY A 33 16.33 -17.36 -29.69
C GLY A 33 17.03 -16.09 -30.18
N SER A 34 17.74 -15.43 -29.28
CA SER A 34 18.56 -14.25 -29.58
C SER A 34 19.95 -14.40 -29.00
N ILE A 35 20.92 -13.77 -29.65
CA ILE A 35 22.24 -13.53 -29.08
C ILE A 35 22.40 -12.02 -28.95
N TYR A 36 22.75 -11.56 -27.75
CA TYR A 36 23.05 -10.16 -27.45
C TYR A 36 24.48 -10.04 -26.96
N TRP A 37 25.18 -9.00 -27.41
CA TRP A 37 26.56 -8.72 -27.05
C TRP A 37 26.73 -7.29 -26.56
N THR A 38 27.53 -7.12 -25.52
CA THR A 38 28.11 -5.82 -25.15
C THR A 38 29.60 -5.97 -24.85
N PRO A 39 30.39 -4.88 -24.87
CA PRO A 39 31.78 -4.93 -24.42
C PRO A 39 31.95 -5.43 -22.97
N ALA A 40 30.95 -5.20 -22.11
CA ALA A 40 31.00 -5.55 -20.69
C ALA A 40 30.58 -6.99 -20.39
N THR A 41 29.60 -7.52 -21.14
CA THR A 41 28.99 -8.83 -20.86
C THR A 41 29.47 -9.92 -21.83
N GLY A 42 30.04 -9.56 -22.97
CA GLY A 42 30.28 -10.52 -24.06
C GLY A 42 28.97 -10.99 -24.69
N ALA A 43 29.05 -12.00 -25.57
CA ALA A 43 27.89 -12.53 -26.27
C ALA A 43 27.16 -13.55 -25.39
N GLN A 44 25.87 -13.31 -25.16
CA GLN A 44 25.00 -14.14 -24.32
C GLN A 44 23.80 -14.61 -25.12
N VAL A 45 23.42 -15.88 -24.96
CA VAL A 45 22.25 -16.49 -25.62
C VAL A 45 21.04 -16.51 -24.69
N ILE A 46 19.87 -16.18 -25.24
CA ILE A 46 18.59 -16.10 -24.53
C ILE A 46 17.52 -16.70 -25.45
N TYR A 47 16.71 -17.63 -24.95
CA TYR A 47 15.70 -18.31 -25.75
C TYR A 47 14.45 -18.64 -24.94
N GLY A 48 13.51 -19.33 -25.58
CA GLY A 48 12.26 -19.79 -24.97
C GLY A 48 11.49 -18.70 -24.23
N LEU A 49 10.83 -19.08 -23.14
CA LEU A 49 9.97 -18.18 -22.38
C LEU A 49 10.74 -17.09 -21.62
N ILE A 50 12.03 -17.29 -21.34
CA ILE A 50 12.86 -16.24 -20.72
C ILE A 50 13.06 -15.09 -21.72
N ARG A 51 13.40 -15.43 -22.98
CA ARG A 51 13.49 -14.46 -24.06
C ARG A 51 12.17 -13.74 -24.29
N GLU A 52 11.06 -14.48 -24.37
CA GLU A 52 9.73 -13.89 -24.59
C GLU A 52 9.35 -12.91 -23.49
N LYS A 53 9.67 -13.24 -22.22
CA LYS A 53 9.43 -12.33 -21.10
C LYS A 53 10.29 -11.08 -21.17
N TRP A 54 11.59 -11.23 -21.44
CA TRP A 54 12.46 -10.07 -21.57
C TRP A 54 12.05 -9.18 -22.76
N ALA A 55 11.60 -9.79 -23.86
CA ALA A 55 11.06 -9.09 -25.01
C ALA A 55 9.81 -8.25 -24.67
N SER A 56 8.87 -8.80 -23.90
CA SER A 56 7.65 -8.09 -23.51
C SER A 56 7.92 -6.90 -22.58
N MET A 57 9.08 -6.89 -21.91
CA MET A 57 9.56 -5.77 -21.08
C MET A 57 10.28 -4.68 -21.89
N GLY A 58 10.53 -4.89 -23.18
CA GLY A 58 11.28 -3.94 -24.02
C GLY A 58 12.76 -4.29 -24.19
N TRP A 59 13.14 -5.55 -24.03
CA TRP A 59 14.51 -6.03 -24.26
C TRP A 59 15.54 -5.25 -23.42
N GLU A 60 16.68 -4.88 -24.02
CA GLU A 60 17.77 -4.14 -23.39
C GLU A 60 17.40 -2.70 -22.99
N THR A 61 16.32 -2.15 -23.55
CA THR A 61 15.82 -0.82 -23.16
C THR A 61 15.05 -0.84 -21.84
N SER A 62 14.69 -2.03 -21.34
CA SER A 62 14.08 -2.21 -20.03
C SER A 62 15.09 -2.00 -18.90
N PHE A 63 14.62 -1.84 -17.67
CA PHE A 63 15.50 -1.69 -16.50
C PHE A 63 16.40 -2.92 -16.24
N LEU A 64 16.07 -4.09 -16.82
CA LEU A 64 16.94 -5.26 -16.73
C LEU A 64 18.25 -5.08 -17.51
N GLY A 65 18.24 -4.24 -18.55
CA GLY A 65 19.38 -4.08 -19.44
C GLY A 65 19.76 -5.38 -20.15
N TYR A 66 21.06 -5.61 -20.29
CA TYR A 66 21.60 -6.74 -21.02
C TYR A 66 21.71 -8.01 -20.17
N PRO A 67 21.58 -9.19 -20.79
CA PRO A 67 21.94 -10.46 -20.17
C PRO A 67 23.44 -10.49 -19.85
N VAL A 68 23.76 -11.01 -18.66
CA VAL A 68 25.15 -11.22 -18.19
C VAL A 68 25.53 -12.69 -18.18
N THR A 69 24.57 -13.58 -18.43
CA THR A 69 24.79 -15.01 -18.64
C THR A 69 24.02 -15.50 -19.86
N ASP A 70 24.51 -16.59 -20.45
CA ASP A 70 23.72 -17.49 -21.29
C ASP A 70 22.50 -18.00 -20.48
N GLU A 71 21.52 -18.57 -21.16
CA GLU A 71 20.44 -19.29 -20.48
C GLU A 71 20.96 -20.64 -19.96
N LEU A 72 21.11 -20.72 -18.64
CA LEU A 72 21.69 -21.87 -17.94
C LEU A 72 20.58 -22.72 -17.31
N GLY A 73 20.86 -24.02 -17.15
CA GLY A 73 20.04 -24.88 -16.30
C GLY A 73 20.30 -24.60 -14.82
N CYS A 74 19.27 -24.68 -14.00
CA CYS A 74 19.42 -24.63 -12.55
C CYS A 74 20.08 -25.93 -12.04
N PRO A 75 20.84 -25.90 -10.93
CA PRO A 75 21.59 -27.03 -10.41
C PRO A 75 20.75 -28.26 -10.04
N ASP A 76 19.47 -28.06 -9.71
CA ASP A 76 18.50 -29.13 -9.41
C ASP A 76 17.99 -29.85 -10.67
N GLY A 77 18.32 -29.36 -11.87
CA GLY A 77 17.90 -29.90 -13.15
C GLY A 77 16.44 -29.60 -13.53
N VAL A 78 15.73 -28.74 -12.79
CA VAL A 78 14.31 -28.44 -13.04
C VAL A 78 14.13 -27.17 -13.86
N GLY A 79 14.74 -26.07 -13.40
CA GLY A 79 14.54 -24.75 -13.97
C GLY A 79 15.63 -24.32 -14.94
N ARG A 80 15.43 -23.16 -15.57
CA ARG A 80 16.42 -22.43 -16.36
C ARG A 80 16.44 -20.97 -15.94
N PHE A 81 17.54 -20.27 -16.17
CA PHE A 81 17.62 -18.85 -15.85
C PHE A 81 18.57 -18.08 -16.77
N ASN A 82 18.33 -16.78 -16.87
CA ASN A 82 19.33 -15.80 -17.25
C ASN A 82 19.48 -14.78 -16.11
N HIS A 83 20.71 -14.39 -15.84
CA HIS A 83 20.99 -13.15 -15.11
C HIS A 83 21.11 -12.01 -16.11
N PHE A 84 20.61 -10.85 -15.70
CA PHE A 84 20.67 -9.57 -16.39
C PHE A 84 21.38 -8.56 -15.50
N GLN A 85 21.78 -7.42 -16.06
CA GLN A 85 22.40 -6.34 -15.30
C GLN A 85 21.50 -5.87 -14.15
N GLY A 86 20.19 -5.73 -14.41
CA GLY A 86 19.21 -5.24 -13.46
C GLY A 86 18.43 -6.32 -12.70
N GLY A 87 18.68 -7.61 -12.91
CA GLY A 87 17.87 -8.66 -12.28
C GLY A 87 18.13 -10.08 -12.78
N SER A 88 17.17 -10.96 -12.55
CA SER A 88 17.16 -12.32 -13.11
C SER A 88 15.76 -12.67 -13.62
N ILE A 89 15.72 -13.54 -14.62
CA ILE A 89 14.50 -14.23 -15.00
C ILE A 89 14.75 -15.73 -14.84
N TYR A 90 13.90 -16.39 -14.06
CA TYR A 90 13.91 -17.83 -13.83
C TYR A 90 12.69 -18.46 -14.47
N TRP A 91 12.86 -19.62 -15.08
CA TRP A 91 11.79 -20.39 -15.68
C TRP A 91 11.70 -21.78 -15.06
N THR A 92 10.48 -22.24 -14.80
CA THR A 92 10.19 -23.66 -14.56
C THR A 92 8.99 -24.11 -15.41
N PRO A 93 8.83 -25.41 -15.67
CA PRO A 93 7.62 -25.92 -16.33
C PRO A 93 6.33 -25.57 -15.59
N GLN A 94 6.37 -25.41 -14.27
CA GLN A 94 5.20 -25.15 -13.43
C GLN A 94 4.83 -23.68 -13.35
N THR A 95 5.82 -22.79 -13.30
CA THR A 95 5.60 -21.35 -13.05
C THR A 95 5.79 -20.50 -14.30
N GLY A 96 6.35 -21.03 -15.38
CA GLY A 96 6.77 -20.20 -16.51
C GLY A 96 7.93 -19.27 -16.12
N ALA A 97 8.18 -18.24 -16.94
CA ALA A 97 9.25 -17.29 -16.68
C ALA A 97 8.81 -16.25 -15.64
N GLN A 98 9.60 -16.05 -14.59
CA GLN A 98 9.35 -15.16 -13.45
C GLN A 98 10.55 -14.25 -13.22
N LEU A 99 10.27 -12.96 -13.05
CA LEU A 99 11.20 -11.86 -12.87
C LEU A 99 11.46 -11.62 -11.39
N ILE A 100 12.73 -11.47 -11.04
CA ILE A 100 13.17 -11.12 -9.70
C ILE A 100 14.34 -10.15 -9.77
N TYR A 101 14.30 -9.05 -9.01
CA TYR A 101 15.34 -8.02 -9.05
C TYR A 101 15.54 -7.34 -7.68
N GLY A 102 16.40 -6.31 -7.67
CA GLY A 102 16.68 -5.48 -6.50
C GLY A 102 17.01 -6.27 -5.23
N SER A 103 16.58 -5.73 -4.09
CA SER A 103 16.87 -6.30 -2.77
C SER A 103 16.20 -7.66 -2.53
N ILE A 104 15.08 -7.97 -3.21
CA ILE A 104 14.44 -9.28 -3.11
C ILE A 104 15.32 -10.35 -3.76
N ARG A 105 15.85 -10.07 -4.96
CA ARG A 105 16.84 -10.93 -5.63
C ARG A 105 18.08 -11.12 -4.78
N GLU A 106 18.64 -10.04 -4.23
CA GLU A 106 19.84 -10.10 -3.38
C GLU A 106 19.61 -10.97 -2.14
N LYS A 107 18.44 -10.83 -1.51
CA LYS A 107 18.06 -11.66 -0.36
C LYS A 107 17.97 -13.13 -0.75
N TRP A 108 17.24 -13.46 -1.80
CA TRP A 108 17.09 -14.84 -2.26
C TRP A 108 18.43 -15.44 -2.70
N ALA A 109 19.29 -14.66 -3.36
CA ALA A 109 20.66 -15.05 -3.70
C ALA A 109 21.49 -15.41 -2.47
N SER A 110 21.41 -14.60 -1.40
CA SER A 110 22.12 -14.87 -0.14
C SER A 110 21.69 -16.16 0.55
N MET A 111 20.49 -16.65 0.22
CA MET A 111 19.93 -17.89 0.75
C MET A 111 20.29 -19.12 -0.09
N GLY A 112 20.99 -18.94 -1.22
CA GLY A 112 21.33 -20.02 -2.16
C GLY A 112 20.35 -20.17 -3.32
N TRP A 113 19.63 -19.11 -3.69
CA TRP A 113 18.72 -19.09 -4.84
C TRP A 113 17.65 -20.20 -4.76
N GLU A 114 17.37 -20.88 -5.86
CA GLU A 114 16.38 -21.97 -5.96
C GLU A 114 16.73 -23.19 -5.12
N THR A 115 17.99 -23.33 -4.67
CA THR A 115 18.40 -24.41 -3.75
C THR A 115 18.01 -24.13 -2.29
N SER A 116 17.58 -22.91 -1.98
CA SER A 116 17.05 -22.55 -0.67
C SER A 116 15.68 -23.20 -0.42
N PHE A 117 15.23 -23.19 0.83
CA PHE A 117 13.90 -23.69 1.19
C PHE A 117 12.73 -22.91 0.56
N LEU A 118 12.99 -21.74 -0.04
CA LEU A 118 11.96 -21.00 -0.79
C LEU A 118 11.70 -21.62 -2.17
N GLY A 119 12.69 -22.30 -2.76
CA GLY A 119 12.59 -22.81 -4.13
C GLY A 119 12.49 -21.69 -5.16
N TYR A 120 11.74 -21.94 -6.24
CA TYR A 120 11.57 -21.00 -7.35
C TYR A 120 10.54 -19.90 -7.07
N PRO A 121 10.71 -18.71 -7.68
CA PRO A 121 9.64 -17.72 -7.73
C PRO A 121 8.42 -18.28 -8.49
N VAL A 122 7.23 -18.00 -7.95
CA VAL A 122 5.93 -18.32 -8.56
C VAL A 122 5.23 -17.06 -9.09
N THR A 123 5.75 -15.88 -8.77
CA THR A 123 5.32 -14.59 -9.32
C THR A 123 6.52 -13.77 -9.75
N ASP A 124 6.26 -12.78 -10.59
CA ASP A 124 7.12 -11.62 -10.76
C ASP A 124 7.25 -10.84 -9.46
N GLU A 125 8.22 -9.92 -9.44
CA GLU A 125 8.30 -8.92 -8.39
C GLU A 125 7.20 -7.87 -8.60
N LEU A 126 6.18 -7.93 -7.76
CA LEU A 126 4.99 -7.08 -7.83
C LEU A 126 5.06 -5.97 -6.77
N GLY A 127 4.38 -4.86 -7.04
CA GLY A 127 4.10 -3.86 -6.01
C GLY A 127 3.07 -4.38 -5.02
N CYS A 128 3.22 -4.03 -3.75
CA CYS A 128 2.21 -4.33 -2.75
C CYS A 128 0.96 -3.45 -2.97
N PRO A 129 -0.25 -3.96 -2.70
CA PRO A 129 -1.51 -3.23 -2.81
C PRO A 129 -1.58 -1.86 -2.12
N ASP A 130 -0.80 -1.64 -1.06
CA ASP A 130 -0.73 -0.36 -0.34
C ASP A 130 0.17 0.70 -1.01
N GLY A 131 0.87 0.33 -2.09
CA GLY A 131 1.79 1.20 -2.83
C GLY A 131 3.15 1.43 -2.17
N VAL A 132 3.48 0.77 -1.06
CA VAL A 132 4.71 1.03 -0.30
C VAL A 132 5.82 0.04 -0.65
N GLY A 133 5.51 -1.26 -0.58
CA GLY A 133 6.49 -2.32 -0.71
C GLY A 133 6.47 -3.04 -2.05
N ARG A 134 7.38 -4.00 -2.19
CA ARG A 134 7.43 -4.96 -3.30
C ARG A 134 7.55 -6.38 -2.75
N PHE A 135 7.11 -7.38 -3.52
CA PHE A 135 7.22 -8.78 -3.12
C PHE A 135 7.38 -9.74 -4.29
N ASN A 136 7.98 -10.90 -4.00
CA ASN A 136 7.83 -12.11 -4.80
C ASN A 136 7.24 -13.21 -3.92
N HIS A 137 6.30 -13.98 -4.47
CA HIS A 137 5.96 -15.28 -3.92
C HIS A 137 6.90 -16.34 -4.50
N PHE A 138 7.26 -17.31 -3.67
CA PHE A 138 8.07 -18.47 -4.00
C PHE A 138 7.29 -19.74 -3.64
N GLN A 139 7.75 -20.89 -4.12
CA GLN A 139 7.12 -22.19 -3.83
C GLN A 139 7.01 -22.45 -2.31
N GLY A 140 8.04 -22.10 -1.54
CA GLY A 140 8.12 -22.33 -0.09
C GLY A 140 7.75 -21.11 0.77
N GLY A 141 7.36 -19.98 0.18
CA GLY A 141 7.10 -18.77 0.97
C GLY A 141 7.05 -17.48 0.18
N SER A 142 7.45 -16.37 0.80
CA SER A 142 7.46 -15.07 0.14
C SER A 142 8.58 -14.20 0.68
N ILE A 143 9.11 -13.30 -0.14
CA ILE A 143 9.99 -12.24 0.30
C ILE A 143 9.28 -10.91 0.04
N TYR A 144 9.21 -10.08 1.07
CA TYR A 144 8.69 -8.73 1.01
C TYR A 144 9.80 -7.72 1.29
N TRP A 145 9.76 -6.59 0.60
CA TRP A 145 10.70 -5.50 0.77
C TRP A 145 9.97 -4.17 0.90
N THR A 146 10.46 -3.32 1.81
CA THR A 146 10.16 -1.88 1.83
C THR A 146 11.45 -1.09 2.04
N PRO A 147 11.47 0.22 1.74
CA PRO A 147 12.60 1.09 2.09
C PRO A 147 12.93 1.09 3.59
N ASN A 148 11.93 0.89 4.46
CA ASN A 148 12.07 1.01 5.91
C ASN A 148 12.49 -0.29 6.59
N THR A 149 12.14 -1.45 6.02
CA THR A 149 12.39 -2.76 6.62
C THR A 149 13.47 -3.55 5.90
N GLY A 150 13.71 -3.28 4.61
CA GLY A 150 14.53 -4.16 3.78
C GLY A 150 13.79 -5.45 3.41
N ALA A 151 14.51 -6.39 2.79
CA ALA A 151 13.95 -7.62 2.24
C ALA A 151 13.96 -8.76 3.26
N HIS A 152 12.77 -9.28 3.59
CA HIS A 152 12.58 -10.35 4.57
C HIS A 152 11.70 -11.46 4.04
N PHE A 153 12.07 -12.71 4.33
CA PHE A 153 11.23 -13.84 3.99
C PHE A 153 10.20 -14.14 5.09
N VAL A 154 9.02 -14.59 4.68
CA VAL A 154 7.97 -15.13 5.56
C VAL A 154 7.52 -16.47 4.99
N ILE A 155 7.49 -17.53 5.81
CA ILE A 155 7.24 -18.90 5.36
C ILE A 155 6.22 -19.64 6.25
N GLY A 156 5.76 -20.79 5.75
CA GLY A 156 4.98 -21.77 6.50
C GLY A 156 3.76 -21.20 7.23
N LEU A 157 3.50 -21.75 8.42
CA LEU A 157 2.31 -21.41 9.22
C LEU A 157 2.32 -19.97 9.76
N ILE A 158 3.48 -19.31 9.80
CA ILE A 158 3.58 -17.88 10.12
C ILE A 158 3.08 -17.05 8.94
N ARG A 159 3.51 -17.38 7.72
CA ARG A 159 3.00 -16.74 6.49
C ARG A 159 1.50 -16.92 6.34
N ASP A 160 0.98 -18.13 6.57
CA ASP A 160 -0.45 -18.40 6.44
C ASP A 160 -1.28 -17.62 7.47
N ALA A 161 -0.76 -17.49 8.70
CA ALA A 161 -1.39 -16.63 9.70
C ALA A 161 -1.34 -15.16 9.29
N TRP A 162 -0.21 -14.66 8.80
CA TRP A 162 -0.09 -13.28 8.31
C TRP A 162 -1.04 -13.00 7.13
N ALA A 163 -1.16 -13.95 6.20
CA ALA A 163 -2.13 -13.91 5.11
C ALA A 163 -3.57 -13.78 5.60
N SER A 164 -3.93 -14.56 6.62
CA SER A 164 -5.26 -14.50 7.26
C SER A 164 -5.55 -13.17 7.95
N GLN A 165 -4.51 -12.39 8.28
CA GLN A 165 -4.60 -11.06 8.87
C GLN A 165 -4.56 -9.92 7.83
N GLY A 166 -4.66 -10.24 6.53
CA GLY A 166 -4.65 -9.22 5.47
C GLY A 166 -3.25 -8.82 4.99
N TRP A 167 -2.23 -9.67 5.20
CA TRP A 167 -0.86 -9.42 4.74
C TRP A 167 -0.32 -8.06 5.22
N GLU A 168 0.38 -7.33 4.35
CA GLU A 168 0.94 -6.01 4.62
C GLU A 168 -0.13 -4.93 4.87
N THR A 169 -1.36 -5.15 4.39
CA THR A 169 -2.47 -4.19 4.61
C THR A 169 -3.09 -4.29 6.00
N GLY A 170 -2.81 -5.36 6.75
CA GLY A 170 -3.34 -5.57 8.09
C GLY A 170 -2.57 -4.87 9.23
N SER A 171 -3.08 -5.01 10.45
CA SER A 171 -2.47 -4.49 11.68
C SER A 171 -1.01 -4.92 11.89
N LEU A 172 -0.54 -6.03 11.31
CA LEU A 172 0.86 -6.45 11.42
C LEU A 172 1.81 -5.62 10.54
N GLY A 173 1.39 -5.22 9.34
CA GLY A 173 2.26 -4.54 8.37
C GLY A 173 3.32 -5.45 7.78
N TYR A 174 4.46 -4.86 7.42
CA TYR A 174 5.56 -5.57 6.77
C TYR A 174 6.44 -6.35 7.77
N PRO A 175 7.08 -7.45 7.33
CA PRO A 175 8.09 -8.14 8.13
C PRO A 175 9.33 -7.26 8.36
N ARG A 176 9.86 -7.31 9.57
CA ARG A 176 11.13 -6.67 10.02
C ARG A 176 12.24 -7.68 10.27
N THR A 177 11.89 -8.96 10.30
CA THR A 177 12.85 -10.05 10.43
C THR A 177 12.47 -11.16 9.47
N ASP A 178 13.47 -11.93 9.10
CA ASP A 178 13.26 -13.30 8.68
C ASP A 178 12.64 -14.14 9.81
N GLU A 179 12.34 -15.41 9.54
CA GLU A 179 11.92 -16.33 10.59
C GLU A 179 13.06 -16.63 11.57
N LEU A 180 12.80 -16.37 12.85
CA LEU A 180 13.72 -16.55 13.98
C LEU A 180 13.31 -17.77 14.82
N VAL A 181 14.26 -18.35 15.55
CA VAL A 181 13.97 -19.39 16.54
C VAL A 181 13.35 -18.75 17.78
N THR A 182 12.25 -19.31 18.28
CA THR A 182 11.63 -18.87 19.53
C THR A 182 12.38 -19.43 20.74
N GLU A 183 12.90 -18.57 21.61
CA GLU A 183 13.60 -18.99 22.83
C GLU A 183 12.71 -19.84 23.75
N GLY A 184 13.32 -20.76 24.51
CA GLY A 184 12.60 -21.64 25.43
C GLY A 184 11.79 -22.77 24.78
N THR A 185 11.89 -22.95 23.46
CA THR A 185 11.14 -24.00 22.71
C THR A 185 12.02 -25.17 22.23
N ASN A 186 13.20 -25.35 22.85
CA ASN A 186 14.20 -26.36 22.44
C ASN A 186 14.57 -26.29 20.94
N GLY A 187 14.56 -25.07 20.37
CA GLY A 187 14.90 -24.84 18.96
C GLY A 187 13.80 -25.21 17.96
N GLN A 188 12.61 -25.60 18.42
CA GLN A 188 11.52 -26.03 17.54
C GLN A 188 10.55 -24.91 17.18
N GLY A 189 10.34 -23.95 18.07
CA GLY A 189 9.47 -22.80 17.83
C GLY A 189 10.08 -21.80 16.88
N ARG A 190 9.22 -21.05 16.21
CA ARG A 190 9.57 -20.02 15.21
C ARG A 190 8.79 -18.74 15.47
N HIS A 191 9.34 -17.60 15.11
CA HIS A 191 8.60 -16.34 15.08
C HIS A 191 9.15 -15.38 14.05
N SER A 192 8.31 -14.46 13.59
CA SER A 192 8.71 -13.32 12.77
C SER A 192 8.17 -12.04 13.41
N ILE A 193 9.01 -11.00 13.38
CA ILE A 193 8.64 -9.66 13.84
C ILE A 193 8.15 -8.86 12.65
N PHE A 194 7.03 -8.16 12.82
CA PHE A 194 6.41 -7.26 11.88
C PHE A 194 6.36 -5.85 12.48
N GLU A 195 6.05 -4.84 11.66
CA GLU A 195 5.97 -3.45 12.12
C GLU A 195 4.99 -3.22 13.27
N GLY A 196 3.87 -3.95 13.26
CA GLY A 196 2.78 -3.84 14.24
C GLY A 196 2.65 -5.02 15.18
N GLY A 197 3.61 -5.94 15.22
CA GLY A 197 3.51 -7.08 16.12
C GLY A 197 4.43 -8.24 15.78
N GLU A 198 4.12 -9.39 16.34
CA GLU A 198 4.87 -10.63 16.16
C GLU A 198 3.91 -11.77 15.89
N ILE A 199 4.34 -12.72 15.07
CA ILE A 199 3.66 -14.00 14.92
C ILE A 199 4.60 -15.09 15.39
N TYR A 200 4.13 -15.91 16.33
CA TYR A 200 4.84 -17.07 16.85
C TYR A 200 4.20 -18.34 16.34
N TRP A 201 5.00 -19.36 16.13
CA TRP A 201 4.56 -20.73 15.96
C TRP A 201 5.34 -21.65 16.91
N THR A 202 4.66 -22.58 17.56
CA THR A 202 5.30 -23.65 18.34
C THR A 202 4.58 -24.98 18.10
N PRO A 203 5.27 -26.13 18.21
CA PRO A 203 4.63 -27.43 18.05
C PRO A 203 3.44 -27.66 19.00
N ALA A 204 3.56 -27.19 20.25
CA ALA A 204 2.52 -27.37 21.27
C ALA A 204 1.40 -26.33 21.20
N GLY A 205 1.71 -25.11 20.75
CA GLY A 205 0.82 -23.95 20.85
C GLY A 205 0.22 -23.48 19.52
N GLY A 206 0.63 -24.06 18.39
CA GLY A 206 0.24 -23.59 17.06
C GLY A 206 0.71 -22.16 16.78
N THR A 207 0.07 -21.51 15.81
CA THR A 207 0.37 -20.11 15.46
C THR A 207 -0.40 -19.14 16.36
N LYS A 208 0.29 -18.12 16.87
CA LYS A 208 -0.28 -17.04 17.69
C LYS A 208 0.18 -15.68 17.18
N VAL A 209 -0.77 -14.78 17.01
CA VAL A 209 -0.52 -13.38 16.61
C VAL A 209 -0.53 -12.51 17.87
N LYS A 210 0.50 -11.70 18.05
CA LYS A 210 0.62 -10.71 19.12
C LYS A 210 0.79 -9.33 18.48
N LEU A 211 -0.27 -8.53 18.49
CA LEU A 211 -0.22 -7.15 17.99
C LEU A 211 0.36 -6.21 19.04
N TYR A 212 1.18 -5.27 18.61
CA TYR A 212 1.61 -4.13 19.40
C TYR A 212 0.49 -3.10 19.49
N GLN A 213 0.31 -2.52 20.67
CA GLN A 213 -0.56 -1.36 20.82
C GLN A 213 0.05 -0.20 20.03
N THR A 214 -0.75 0.39 19.16
CA THR A 214 -0.35 1.56 18.37
C THR A 214 -1.19 2.73 18.82
N ASN A 215 -0.57 3.78 19.37
CA ASN A 215 -1.25 5.02 19.62
C ASN A 215 -1.15 5.89 18.36
N ILE A 216 -2.23 6.56 18.02
CA ILE A 216 -2.33 7.42 16.86
C ILE A 216 -2.97 8.75 17.26
N GLU A 217 -2.73 9.76 16.43
CA GLU A 217 -3.53 10.96 16.39
C GLU A 217 -4.13 11.12 14.99
N ILE A 218 -5.40 11.56 14.93
CA ILE A 218 -6.05 11.97 13.68
C ILE A 218 -6.14 13.48 13.69
N TRP A 219 -5.68 14.10 12.61
CA TRP A 219 -5.62 15.54 12.46
C TRP A 219 -6.39 15.98 11.23
N PHE A 220 -7.13 17.06 11.36
CA PHE A 220 -7.48 17.94 10.25
C PHE A 220 -6.31 18.89 10.05
N SER A 221 -5.77 19.00 8.84
CA SER A 221 -4.65 19.90 8.52
C SER A 221 -5.11 21.22 7.88
N GLY A 222 -6.35 21.27 7.39
CA GLY A 222 -6.92 22.42 6.73
C GLY A 222 -7.79 22.03 5.53
N PHE A 223 -8.15 23.02 4.73
CA PHE A 223 -8.96 22.84 3.54
C PHE A 223 -8.57 23.81 2.42
N ARG A 224 -8.99 23.48 1.20
CA ARG A 224 -8.87 24.33 0.02
C ARG A 224 -10.26 24.63 -0.51
N CYS A 225 -10.55 25.90 -0.74
CA CYS A 225 -11.74 26.31 -1.48
C CYS A 225 -11.51 26.03 -2.97
N LEU A 226 -12.30 25.12 -3.55
CA LEU A 226 -12.25 24.73 -4.97
C LEU A 226 -13.24 25.57 -5.79
N ASP A 227 -14.41 25.83 -5.22
CA ASP A 227 -15.40 26.76 -5.74
C ASP A 227 -16.15 27.42 -4.60
N GLU A 228 -16.71 28.58 -4.86
CA GLU A 228 -17.48 29.36 -3.89
C GLU A 228 -18.94 29.36 -4.25
N SER A 229 -19.80 29.67 -3.28
CA SER A 229 -21.20 29.89 -3.61
C SER A 229 -21.34 31.07 -4.56
N ASN A 230 -22.48 31.08 -5.25
CA ASN A 230 -22.78 32.12 -6.23
C ASN A 230 -23.44 33.36 -5.62
N GLU A 231 -23.39 33.47 -4.29
CA GLU A 231 -24.03 34.53 -3.51
C GLU A 231 -23.15 35.80 -3.46
N TRP A 232 -23.70 36.92 -2.99
CA TRP A 232 -22.95 38.18 -2.89
C TRP A 232 -21.98 38.15 -1.70
N SER A 233 -20.74 38.59 -1.93
CA SER A 233 -19.63 38.50 -0.98
C SER A 233 -19.99 38.93 0.45
N GLY A 234 -19.78 38.04 1.42
CA GLY A 234 -20.05 38.21 2.86
C GLY A 234 -21.16 37.31 3.44
N SER A 235 -21.77 36.46 2.61
CA SER A 235 -22.73 35.41 2.99
C SER A 235 -22.19 34.00 2.67
N ASP A 236 -21.04 33.92 2.01
CA ASP A 236 -20.40 32.74 1.43
C ASP A 236 -19.30 32.15 2.33
N GLU A 237 -19.09 32.69 3.54
CA GLU A 237 -18.03 32.20 4.42
C GLU A 237 -18.39 30.87 5.09
N PRO A 238 -17.59 29.80 4.88
CA PRO A 238 -17.87 28.50 5.48
C PRO A 238 -17.53 28.45 6.97
N TYR A 239 -18.27 27.64 7.68
CA TYR A 239 -17.88 27.10 8.99
C TYR A 239 -18.04 25.58 9.01
N MET A 240 -17.23 24.92 9.85
CA MET A 240 -17.15 23.46 9.85
C MET A 240 -17.30 22.88 11.26
N PHE A 241 -18.01 21.75 11.32
CA PHE A 241 -17.99 20.84 12.45
C PHE A 241 -17.24 19.56 12.09
N LEU A 242 -16.25 19.21 12.90
CA LEU A 242 -15.47 18.00 12.73
C LEU A 242 -15.50 17.18 14.01
N GLY A 243 -15.71 15.87 13.90
CA GLY A 243 -15.73 15.03 15.08
C GLY A 243 -15.50 13.57 14.80
N VAL A 244 -15.02 12.88 15.83
CA VAL A 244 -14.68 11.46 15.76
C VAL A 244 -15.50 10.71 16.80
N SER A 245 -16.29 9.74 16.36
CA SER A 245 -16.88 8.75 17.24
C SER A 245 -15.92 7.59 17.47
N THR A 246 -15.84 7.11 18.72
CA THR A 246 -14.94 6.04 19.17
C THR A 246 -15.70 5.04 20.04
N SER A 247 -15.17 3.83 20.24
CA SER A 247 -15.76 2.89 21.20
C SER A 247 -15.45 3.28 22.65
N GLY A 248 -14.42 4.11 22.85
CA GLY A 248 -13.94 4.55 24.16
C GLY A 248 -14.55 5.88 24.64
N GLN A 249 -13.68 6.87 24.85
CA GLN A 249 -14.05 8.18 25.38
C GLN A 249 -14.65 9.07 24.30
N ALA A 250 -15.74 9.77 24.66
CA ALA A 250 -16.35 10.76 23.80
C ALA A 250 -15.33 11.85 23.47
N GLN A 251 -15.10 12.09 22.19
CA GLN A 251 -14.27 13.20 21.73
C GLN A 251 -15.09 14.49 21.74
N THR A 252 -14.47 15.60 22.12
CA THR A 252 -15.10 16.90 21.97
C THR A 252 -15.02 17.30 20.50
N PRO A 253 -16.16 17.58 19.84
CA PRO A 253 -16.14 17.99 18.44
C PRO A 253 -15.43 19.34 18.30
N HIS A 254 -14.73 19.50 17.18
CA HIS A 254 -14.11 20.75 16.81
C HIS A 254 -15.04 21.58 15.93
N GLU A 255 -15.01 22.88 16.16
CA GLU A 255 -15.75 23.89 15.44
C GLU A 255 -14.79 25.01 15.05
N THR A 256 -14.76 25.38 13.78
CA THR A 256 -13.75 26.30 13.23
C THR A 256 -14.09 27.77 13.38
N GLY A 257 -15.36 28.10 13.69
CA GLY A 257 -15.93 29.43 13.44
C GLY A 257 -16.07 29.72 11.95
N VAL A 258 -16.60 30.91 11.63
CA VAL A 258 -16.74 31.42 10.25
C VAL A 258 -15.38 31.78 9.67
N ILE A 259 -15.09 31.31 8.46
CA ILE A 259 -13.78 31.43 7.82
C ILE A 259 -13.94 32.19 6.51
N SER A 260 -13.38 33.39 6.44
CA SER A 260 -13.29 34.13 5.17
C SER A 260 -12.30 33.45 4.22
N VAL A 261 -12.78 33.07 3.04
CA VAL A 261 -12.01 32.39 1.99
C VAL A 261 -12.45 32.92 0.63
N ASP A 262 -11.51 32.93 -0.33
CA ASP A 262 -11.77 33.13 -1.76
C ASP A 262 -11.45 31.85 -2.58
N LYS A 263 -12.03 31.71 -3.78
CA LYS A 263 -11.79 30.56 -4.66
C LYS A 263 -10.30 30.32 -4.88
N GLY A 264 -9.86 29.09 -4.60
CA GLY A 264 -8.46 28.69 -4.71
C GLY A 264 -7.63 28.96 -3.44
N ASN A 265 -8.18 29.62 -2.42
CA ASN A 265 -7.53 29.79 -1.13
C ASN A 265 -7.26 28.44 -0.46
N VAL A 266 -6.17 28.39 0.31
CA VAL A 266 -5.79 27.25 1.13
C VAL A 266 -5.69 27.71 2.56
N ILE A 267 -6.59 27.22 3.41
CA ILE A 267 -6.59 27.49 4.84
C ILE A 267 -5.89 26.35 5.56
N ARG A 268 -4.92 26.70 6.38
CA ARG A 268 -4.17 25.76 7.21
C ARG A 268 -4.69 25.83 8.63
N SER A 269 -5.15 24.71 9.14
CA SER A 269 -5.63 24.60 10.51
C SER A 269 -5.31 23.20 11.02
N ALA A 270 -4.22 23.09 11.79
CA ALA A 270 -3.86 21.84 12.43
C ALA A 270 -4.72 21.63 13.69
N THR A 271 -5.81 20.89 13.52
CA THR A 271 -6.70 20.52 14.61
C THR A 271 -6.62 19.02 14.85
N ARG A 272 -6.22 18.63 16.06
CA ARG A 272 -6.28 17.23 16.48
C ARG A 272 -7.72 16.84 16.80
N LEU A 273 -8.24 15.86 16.07
CA LEU A 273 -9.60 15.34 16.22
C LEU A 273 -9.66 14.10 17.12
N TYR A 274 -8.57 13.33 17.18
CA TYR A 274 -8.47 12.12 18.01
C TYR A 274 -7.04 11.93 18.50
N SER A 275 -6.89 11.37 19.70
CA SER A 275 -5.62 10.90 20.26
C SER A 275 -5.89 9.69 21.14
N GLY A 276 -5.31 8.55 20.81
CA GLY A 276 -5.56 7.33 21.57
C GLY A 276 -5.04 6.08 20.89
N VAL A 277 -5.44 4.93 21.42
CA VAL A 277 -5.11 3.63 20.85
C VAL A 277 -5.87 3.44 19.54
N ALA A 278 -5.18 3.08 18.46
CA ALA A 278 -5.83 2.79 17.18
C ALA A 278 -6.97 1.76 17.35
N GLU A 279 -8.17 2.20 17.01
CA GLU A 279 -9.43 1.49 17.05
C GLU A 279 -10.28 1.87 15.83
N ASP A 280 -11.40 1.19 15.61
CA ASP A 280 -12.35 1.65 14.59
C ASP A 280 -12.97 2.98 15.03
N VAL A 281 -12.92 3.98 14.17
CA VAL A 281 -13.53 5.30 14.43
C VAL A 281 -14.44 5.72 13.29
N ILE A 282 -15.41 6.57 13.60
CA ILE A 282 -16.22 7.22 12.57
C ILE A 282 -15.87 8.69 12.56
N LEU A 283 -15.27 9.16 11.46
CA LEU A 283 -15.01 10.57 11.24
C LEU A 283 -16.23 11.19 10.57
N ALA A 284 -16.78 12.24 11.16
CA ALA A 284 -17.91 12.99 10.64
C ALA A 284 -17.53 14.45 10.43
N VAL A 285 -17.99 15.01 9.32
CA VAL A 285 -17.81 16.41 8.94
C VAL A 285 -19.14 16.98 8.44
N VAL A 286 -19.40 18.23 8.83
CA VAL A 286 -20.44 19.08 8.25
C VAL A 286 -19.82 20.44 7.91
N ILE A 287 -20.12 20.95 6.73
CA ILE A 287 -19.78 22.29 6.24
C ILE A 287 -21.09 23.02 5.96
N ARG A 288 -21.13 24.29 6.36
CA ARG A 288 -22.27 25.18 6.23
C ARG A 288 -21.79 26.55 5.78
N GLU A 289 -22.62 27.29 5.06
CA GLU A 289 -22.39 28.71 4.78
C GLU A 289 -23.02 29.55 5.89
N ASN A 290 -22.44 30.72 6.13
CA ASN A 290 -22.94 31.67 7.11
C ASN A 290 -23.69 32.80 6.38
N ASP A 291 -24.96 32.58 6.07
CA ASP A 291 -25.81 33.54 5.36
C ASP A 291 -26.51 34.52 6.34
N GLU A 292 -27.23 34.00 7.34
CA GLU A 292 -28.01 34.70 8.37
C GLU A 292 -28.30 33.75 9.56
N GLY A 293 -27.28 33.28 10.31
CA GLY A 293 -27.48 32.31 11.40
C GLY A 293 -26.51 32.43 12.59
N ASP A 294 -26.81 31.67 13.65
CA ASP A 294 -25.85 31.41 14.73
C ASP A 294 -25.03 30.17 14.36
N PRO A 295 -23.73 30.30 14.03
CA PRO A 295 -22.90 29.17 13.62
C PRO A 295 -22.80 28.10 14.71
N HIS A 296 -23.08 28.44 15.98
CA HIS A 296 -23.04 27.51 17.10
C HIS A 296 -24.34 26.72 17.31
N ALA A 297 -25.44 27.07 16.63
CA ALA A 297 -26.79 26.54 16.86
C ALA A 297 -26.85 25.00 16.72
N PHE A 298 -25.99 24.42 15.89
CA PHE A 298 -25.96 22.98 15.60
C PHE A 298 -24.98 22.18 16.46
N SER A 299 -24.15 22.84 17.26
CA SER A 299 -23.08 22.18 18.01
C SER A 299 -23.60 21.09 18.96
N GLY A 300 -24.78 21.29 19.56
CA GLY A 300 -25.44 20.28 20.41
C GLY A 300 -26.00 19.09 19.62
N ALA A 301 -26.60 19.33 18.45
CA ALA A 301 -27.12 18.28 17.58
C ALA A 301 -25.98 17.43 17.01
N PHE A 302 -24.90 18.05 16.54
CA PHE A 302 -23.71 17.35 16.05
C PHE A 302 -23.06 16.49 17.14
N ARG A 303 -22.92 17.01 18.38
CA ARG A 303 -22.47 16.23 19.54
C ARG A 303 -23.34 14.99 19.75
N SER A 304 -24.66 15.13 19.70
CA SER A 304 -25.60 14.01 19.88
C SER A 304 -25.44 12.93 18.80
N ILE A 305 -25.13 13.33 17.56
CA ILE A 305 -24.83 12.41 16.46
C ILE A 305 -23.56 11.60 16.73
N LEU A 306 -22.51 12.25 17.21
CA LEU A 306 -21.26 11.58 17.56
C LEU A 306 -21.43 10.64 18.76
N GLU A 307 -22.29 10.98 19.72
CA GLU A 307 -22.65 10.09 20.84
C GLU A 307 -23.42 8.84 20.39
N MET A 308 -24.30 8.97 19.39
CA MET A 308 -24.92 7.81 18.75
C MET A 308 -23.86 6.92 18.09
N GLY A 309 -22.88 7.50 17.40
CA GLY A 309 -21.76 6.75 16.85
C GLY A 309 -20.91 6.05 17.92
N ASN A 310 -20.63 6.72 19.05
CA ASN A 310 -19.90 6.12 20.17
C ASN A 310 -20.64 4.90 20.73
N THR A 311 -21.95 5.03 20.89
CA THR A 311 -22.81 3.95 21.39
C THR A 311 -22.82 2.77 20.43
N ALA A 312 -22.91 3.03 19.13
CA ALA A 312 -22.89 1.99 18.11
C ALA A 312 -21.54 1.24 18.05
N LEU A 313 -20.43 1.95 18.18
CA LEU A 313 -19.09 1.35 18.23
C LEU A 313 -18.87 0.52 19.50
N LYS A 314 -19.45 0.90 20.65
CA LYS A 314 -19.40 0.13 21.92
C LYS A 314 -20.10 -1.22 21.85
N VAL A 315 -21.21 -1.30 21.13
CA VAL A 315 -22.07 -2.51 21.07
C VAL A 315 -21.55 -3.54 20.05
N LYS A 316 -20.43 -3.24 19.36
CA LYS A 316 -19.83 -4.12 18.34
C LYS A 316 -19.54 -5.52 18.91
N THR A 317 -20.30 -6.51 18.46
CA THR A 317 -20.04 -7.94 18.69
C THR A 317 -19.43 -8.56 17.43
N GLY A 318 -18.11 -8.50 17.28
CA GLY A 318 -17.38 -9.09 16.15
C GLY A 318 -16.40 -8.15 15.45
N ALA A 319 -15.86 -8.56 14.30
CA ALA A 319 -14.73 -7.90 13.64
C ALA A 319 -15.08 -6.65 12.82
N SER A 320 -16.33 -6.48 12.34
CA SER A 320 -16.73 -5.35 11.48
C SER A 320 -17.86 -4.51 12.10
N VAL A 321 -17.78 -3.18 11.99
CA VAL A 321 -18.93 -2.31 12.28
C VAL A 321 -19.96 -2.56 11.18
N PRO A 322 -21.21 -2.95 11.49
CA PRO A 322 -22.18 -3.20 10.44
C PRO A 322 -22.46 -1.89 9.69
N SER A 323 -22.56 -1.96 8.36
CA SER A 323 -22.71 -0.81 7.45
C SER A 323 -23.91 0.08 7.79
N ASN A 324 -24.88 -0.46 8.53
CA ASN A 324 -26.03 0.28 9.06
C ASN A 324 -25.64 1.38 10.06
N VAL A 325 -24.48 1.32 10.73
CA VAL A 325 -24.06 2.35 11.70
C VAL A 325 -23.58 3.62 11.00
N VAL A 326 -22.71 3.49 10.00
CA VAL A 326 -22.26 4.64 9.21
C VAL A 326 -23.45 5.26 8.49
N GLN A 327 -24.34 4.43 7.92
CA GLN A 327 -25.56 4.92 7.28
C GLN A 327 -26.49 5.64 8.27
N LEU A 328 -26.61 5.15 9.51
CA LEU A 328 -27.40 5.82 10.55
C LEU A 328 -26.85 7.21 10.85
N ILE A 329 -25.53 7.33 11.01
CA ILE A 329 -24.87 8.62 11.26
C ILE A 329 -25.05 9.53 10.05
N SER A 330 -24.81 9.05 8.83
CA SER A 330 -25.02 9.83 7.61
C SER A 330 -26.47 10.34 7.49
N ASN A 331 -27.46 9.49 7.75
CA ASN A 331 -28.87 9.88 7.75
C ASN A 331 -29.16 10.94 8.82
N LYS A 332 -28.58 10.79 10.01
CA LYS A 332 -28.75 11.76 11.10
C LYS A 332 -28.03 13.08 10.82
N LEU A 333 -26.89 13.04 10.15
CA LEU A 333 -26.27 14.24 9.63
C LEU A 333 -27.23 14.92 8.65
N SER A 334 -27.89 14.20 7.73
CA SER A 334 -28.87 14.74 6.78
C SER A 334 -30.12 15.37 7.42
N GLU A 335 -30.47 14.96 8.64
CA GLU A 335 -31.58 15.56 9.41
C GLU A 335 -31.19 16.90 10.06
N LEU A 336 -29.91 17.30 10.05
CA LEU A 336 -29.50 18.64 10.47
C LEU A 336 -30.09 19.66 9.48
N VAL A 337 -31.00 20.49 9.98
CA VAL A 337 -31.73 21.54 9.24
C VAL A 337 -31.83 22.77 10.14
N GLY A 338 -31.57 23.98 9.62
CA GLY A 338 -32.03 25.25 10.19
C GLY A 338 -30.99 26.37 10.37
N ALA A 339 -31.42 27.43 11.05
CA ALA A 339 -30.79 28.73 11.42
C ALA A 339 -30.86 29.88 10.41
N GLY A 340 -31.15 29.61 9.14
CA GLY A 340 -30.91 30.58 8.05
C GLY A 340 -29.93 29.93 7.09
N ASP A 341 -28.83 29.42 7.68
CA ASP A 341 -27.67 28.81 7.02
C ASP A 341 -27.94 27.68 6.03
N ASP A 342 -27.30 27.76 4.88
CA ASP A 342 -27.31 26.75 3.83
C ASP A 342 -26.38 25.53 4.07
N ASP A 343 -26.81 24.38 3.54
CA ASP A 343 -26.07 23.12 3.65
C ASP A 343 -25.12 22.92 2.48
N VAL A 344 -23.83 23.14 2.74
CA VAL A 344 -22.77 22.91 1.75
C VAL A 344 -22.54 21.41 1.55
N GLY A 345 -22.24 20.71 2.63
CA GLY A 345 -21.84 19.31 2.50
C GLY A 345 -21.60 18.61 3.83
N ARG A 346 -21.89 17.31 3.84
CA ARG A 346 -21.74 16.46 5.03
C ARG A 346 -21.27 15.07 4.65
N ARG A 347 -20.43 14.47 5.50
CA ARG A 347 -19.91 13.12 5.30
C ARG A 347 -19.60 12.45 6.63
N ALA A 348 -19.91 11.15 6.71
CA ALA A 348 -19.42 10.27 7.77
C ALA A 348 -18.80 9.03 7.15
N GLU A 349 -17.66 8.60 7.67
CA GLU A 349 -16.95 7.43 7.17
C GLU A 349 -16.31 6.64 8.31
N LEU A 350 -16.37 5.30 8.20
CA LEU A 350 -15.66 4.40 9.09
C LEU A 350 -14.19 4.33 8.67
N LEU A 351 -13.30 4.80 9.53
CA LEU A 351 -11.87 4.54 9.41
C LEU A 351 -11.54 3.33 10.29
N THR A 352 -11.22 2.21 9.65
CA THR A 352 -10.90 0.97 10.37
C THR A 352 -9.56 1.08 11.09
N LYS A 353 -9.40 0.34 12.19
CA LYS A 353 -8.13 0.24 12.91
C LYS A 353 -6.95 -0.07 12.00
N ASP A 354 -7.11 -1.04 11.09
CA ASP A 354 -6.04 -1.44 10.16
C ASP A 354 -5.65 -0.30 9.22
N ASN A 355 -6.64 0.41 8.66
CA ASN A 355 -6.39 1.56 7.79
C ASN A 355 -5.68 2.68 8.55
N LEU A 356 -6.08 2.98 9.79
CA LEU A 356 -5.46 4.02 10.61
C LEU A 356 -4.01 3.67 10.97
N ILE A 357 -3.75 2.42 11.35
CA ILE A 357 -2.38 1.95 11.63
C ILE A 357 -1.52 2.05 10.37
N ARG A 358 -2.08 1.71 9.21
CA ARG A 358 -1.38 1.80 7.92
C ARG A 358 -1.04 3.25 7.58
N MET A 359 -2.01 4.17 7.66
CA MET A 359 -1.78 5.61 7.44
C MET A 359 -0.67 6.13 8.37
N ALA A 360 -0.74 5.76 9.66
CA ALA A 360 0.25 6.15 10.66
C ALA A 360 1.68 5.61 10.43
N ARG A 361 1.88 4.65 9.50
CA ARG A 361 3.20 4.15 9.10
C ARG A 361 3.77 4.86 7.87
N GLN A 362 2.92 5.50 7.08
CA GLN A 362 3.33 6.18 5.85
C GLN A 362 3.98 7.52 6.19
N ALA A 363 4.84 8.00 5.29
CA ALA A 363 5.42 9.32 5.43
C ALA A 363 4.37 10.37 5.07
N GLU A 364 4.19 11.34 5.97
CA GLU A 364 3.38 12.54 5.73
C GLU A 364 3.87 13.23 4.43
N SER A 365 2.98 13.36 3.44
CA SER A 365 3.33 13.95 2.15
C SER A 365 2.21 14.84 1.61
N GLY A 366 2.57 15.76 0.70
CA GLY A 366 1.63 16.73 0.11
C GLY A 366 1.54 18.05 0.87
N ASP A 367 0.89 19.02 0.22
CA ASP A 367 0.61 20.33 0.81
C ASP A 367 -0.83 20.79 0.50
N PRO A 368 -1.69 20.99 1.52
CA PRO A 368 -1.46 20.63 2.93
C PRO A 368 -1.27 19.12 3.11
N VAL A 369 -0.55 18.73 4.17
CA VAL A 369 -0.23 17.33 4.49
C VAL A 369 -1.52 16.52 4.63
N ALA A 370 -1.60 15.40 3.91
CA ALA A 370 -2.75 14.52 3.99
C ALA A 370 -2.43 13.06 3.64
N ASP A 371 -3.00 12.15 4.41
CA ASP A 371 -3.13 10.73 4.04
C ASP A 371 -4.41 10.48 3.23
N PHE A 372 -5.43 11.32 3.42
CA PHE A 372 -6.66 11.28 2.64
C PHE A 372 -7.34 12.65 2.56
N THR A 373 -8.16 12.84 1.51
CA THR A 373 -8.89 14.07 1.26
C THR A 373 -10.36 13.81 0.96
N TRP A 374 -11.23 14.73 1.37
CA TRP A 374 -12.66 14.71 1.02
C TRP A 374 -13.05 15.99 0.30
N ASP A 375 -13.68 15.83 -0.87
CA ASP A 375 -14.34 16.94 -1.56
C ASP A 375 -15.81 16.92 -1.14
N LEU A 376 -16.28 18.04 -0.58
CA LEU A 376 -17.64 18.23 -0.09
C LEU A 376 -18.17 19.56 -0.62
N GLY A 377 -19.45 19.59 -0.98
CA GLY A 377 -20.05 20.79 -1.57
C GLY A 377 -20.90 20.49 -2.80
N SER A 378 -21.34 21.57 -3.43
CA SER A 378 -22.05 21.56 -4.72
C SER A 378 -21.72 22.82 -5.53
N ASP A 379 -22.12 22.85 -6.80
CA ASP A 379 -21.85 23.99 -7.67
C ASP A 379 -22.62 25.27 -7.27
N SER A 380 -23.61 25.19 -6.37
CA SER A 380 -24.37 26.35 -5.87
C SER A 380 -23.89 26.88 -4.51
N GLU A 381 -23.46 25.98 -3.62
CA GLU A 381 -23.11 26.26 -2.22
C GLU A 381 -21.58 26.23 -1.96
N GLY A 382 -20.77 26.26 -3.02
CA GLY A 382 -19.32 26.10 -2.93
C GLY A 382 -18.84 24.64 -2.78
N ILE A 383 -17.56 24.42 -3.07
CA ILE A 383 -16.89 23.11 -3.04
C ILE A 383 -15.57 23.24 -2.31
N TYR A 384 -15.38 22.39 -1.29
CA TYR A 384 -14.23 22.42 -0.40
C TYR A 384 -13.52 21.07 -0.38
N ARG A 385 -12.19 21.08 -0.52
CA ARG A 385 -11.33 19.91 -0.32
C ARG A 385 -10.73 19.94 1.07
N LEU A 386 -11.05 18.95 1.89
CA LEU A 386 -10.59 18.82 3.27
C LEU A 386 -9.43 17.85 3.33
N TYR A 387 -8.47 18.14 4.20
CA TYR A 387 -7.23 17.39 4.31
C TYR A 387 -7.06 16.81 5.71
N PHE A 388 -6.79 15.51 5.76
CA PHE A 388 -6.63 14.77 7.00
C PHE A 388 -5.37 13.94 6.97
N PHE A 389 -4.69 13.83 8.11
CA PHE A 389 -3.56 12.93 8.27
C PHE A 389 -3.63 12.21 9.62
N VAL A 390 -2.99 11.06 9.67
CA VAL A 390 -2.90 10.17 10.81
C VAL A 390 -1.42 9.93 11.09
N ARG A 391 -1.00 10.18 12.32
CA ARG A 391 0.38 9.90 12.73
C ARG A 391 0.43 9.01 13.94
N LYS A 392 1.49 8.21 14.02
CA LYS A 392 1.80 7.40 15.21
C LYS A 392 2.37 8.29 16.32
N VAL A 393 1.97 8.06 17.58
CA VAL A 393 2.45 8.78 18.77
C VAL A 393 3.01 7.89 19.87
#